data_AF-A0A2E9XFV4-F1
#
_entry.id   AF-A0A2E9XFV4-F1
#
_cell.length_a   1.000
_cell.length_b   1.000
_cell.length_c   1.000
_cell.angle_alpha   90.00
_cell.angle_beta   90.00
_cell.angle_gamma   90.00
#
_symmetry.space_group_name_H-M   'P 1'
#
loop_
_entity.id
_entity.type
_entity.pdbx_description
1 polymer ?
#
loop_
_entity_poly.entity_id
_entity_poly.type
_entity_poly.pdbx_seq_one_letter_code
_entity_poly.pdbx_strand_id
1 'polypeptide(L)'
;MITYAKRYNLPLVGITSKRKSTLVNSTEKILLLPEFREACPLKLAPTTSTTMMMALGDALAISLLEKRSFSSENFKKFHPGGQLGSKMQTVKDLMHKGREMPLIESNKKMGSMLILMTEKRLGCVGIVNQKKSLIGVVTDGDLRRNMNKNLLEKKISDIMNKKPKVISQEKLAVEALNLMNKHKITQLFVTNRSIPMGVIHIHDLYRVGIK
;
A
#
# COMPACT_ATOMS: atom_id res chain seq x y z
N MET A 1 23.12 -27.59 -26.33
CA MET A 1 22.62 -27.39 -24.95
C MET A 1 22.51 -28.68 -24.15
N ILE A 2 21.68 -29.67 -24.54
CA ILE A 2 21.51 -30.93 -23.77
C ILE A 2 22.85 -31.64 -23.51
N THR A 3 23.65 -31.86 -24.56
CA THR A 3 24.98 -32.50 -24.43
C THR A 3 25.92 -31.72 -23.53
N TYR A 4 25.85 -30.39 -23.55
CA TYR A 4 26.65 -29.52 -22.69
C TYR A 4 26.24 -29.68 -21.22
N ALA A 5 24.94 -29.60 -20.92
CA ALA A 5 24.42 -29.79 -19.57
C ALA A 5 24.82 -31.17 -19.00
N LYS A 6 24.69 -32.23 -19.81
CA LYS A 6 25.15 -33.58 -19.43
C LYS A 6 26.65 -33.65 -19.18
N ARG A 7 27.47 -33.06 -20.05
CA ARG A 7 28.94 -33.06 -19.92
C ARG A 7 29.40 -32.43 -18.60
N TYR A 8 28.70 -31.40 -18.13
CA TYR A 8 29.02 -30.69 -16.89
C TYR A 8 28.15 -31.13 -15.70
N ASN A 9 27.41 -32.23 -15.82
CA ASN A 9 26.54 -32.77 -14.78
C ASN A 9 25.57 -31.73 -14.19
N LEU A 10 25.02 -30.86 -15.05
CA LEU A 10 24.05 -29.85 -14.66
C LEU A 10 22.64 -30.45 -14.62
N PRO A 11 21.86 -30.25 -13.55
CA PRO A 11 20.48 -30.71 -13.47
C PRO A 11 19.65 -30.17 -14.64
N LEU A 12 18.98 -31.07 -15.35
CA LEU A 12 18.19 -30.71 -16.53
C LEU A 12 16.71 -31.04 -16.33
N VAL A 13 15.87 -30.00 -16.37
CA VAL A 13 14.41 -30.11 -16.39
C VAL A 13 13.89 -29.84 -17.80
N GLY A 14 13.12 -30.77 -18.36
CA GLY A 14 12.53 -30.67 -19.69
C GLY A 14 11.07 -30.24 -19.65
N ILE A 15 10.67 -29.39 -20.59
CA ILE A 15 9.26 -29.02 -20.82
C ILE A 15 8.93 -29.37 -22.27
N THR A 16 7.93 -30.23 -22.48
CA THR A 16 7.51 -30.63 -23.83
C THR A 16 6.13 -31.27 -23.82
N SER A 17 5.43 -31.24 -24.94
CA SER A 17 4.24 -32.09 -25.17
C SER A 17 4.59 -33.46 -25.77
N LYS A 18 5.81 -33.63 -26.30
CA LYS A 18 6.24 -34.87 -26.98
C LYS A 18 6.87 -35.84 -26.00
N ARG A 19 6.06 -36.81 -25.54
CA ARG A 19 6.49 -37.86 -24.60
C ARG A 19 7.65 -38.71 -25.13
N LYS A 20 7.71 -38.97 -26.43
CA LYS A 20 8.81 -39.71 -27.08
C LYS A 20 9.73 -38.74 -27.79
N SER A 21 10.69 -38.15 -27.08
CA SER A 21 11.63 -37.18 -27.64
C SER A 21 13.02 -37.26 -27.02
N THR A 22 14.03 -36.78 -27.75
CA THR A 22 15.42 -36.70 -27.27
C THR A 22 15.54 -35.90 -25.98
N LEU A 23 14.68 -34.88 -25.79
CA LEU A 23 14.63 -34.07 -24.58
C LEU A 23 14.17 -34.91 -23.37
N VAL A 24 13.10 -35.69 -23.51
CA VAL A 24 12.60 -36.58 -22.46
C VAL A 24 13.68 -37.57 -22.04
N ASN A 25 14.34 -38.22 -22.99
CA ASN A 25 15.40 -39.19 -22.70
C ASN A 25 16.67 -38.58 -22.09
N SER A 26 16.77 -37.25 -22.06
CA SER A 26 17.97 -36.55 -21.61
C SER A 26 17.77 -35.66 -20.39
N THR A 27 16.58 -35.65 -19.80
CA THR A 27 16.21 -34.78 -18.67
C THR A 27 15.93 -35.64 -17.43
N GLU A 28 16.27 -35.13 -16.25
CA GLU A 28 16.04 -35.83 -14.97
C GLU A 28 14.60 -35.68 -14.48
N LYS A 29 14.01 -34.51 -14.77
CA LYS A 29 12.61 -34.19 -14.47
C LYS A 29 11.95 -33.63 -15.70
N ILE A 30 10.70 -34.01 -15.93
CA ILE A 30 9.92 -33.59 -17.08
C ILE A 30 8.61 -32.99 -16.61
N LEU A 31 8.31 -31.81 -17.13
CA LEU A 31 6.98 -31.22 -17.11
C LEU A 31 6.36 -31.51 -18.47
N LEU A 32 5.63 -32.63 -18.53
CA LEU A 32 4.99 -33.08 -19.75
C LEU A 32 3.67 -32.33 -19.94
N LEU A 33 3.60 -31.52 -20.98
CA LEU A 33 2.37 -30.88 -21.42
C LEU A 33 1.49 -31.91 -22.17
N PRO A 34 0.16 -31.76 -22.14
CA PRO A 34 -0.70 -32.57 -22.97
C PRO A 34 -0.46 -32.27 -24.47
N GLU A 35 -0.59 -33.29 -25.30
CA GLU A 35 -0.47 -33.13 -26.75
C GLU A 35 -1.80 -32.64 -27.32
N PHE A 36 -1.87 -31.35 -27.64
CA PHE A 36 -3.02 -30.71 -28.26
C PHE A 36 -2.65 -30.10 -29.61
N ARG A 37 -3.62 -30.10 -30.53
CA ARG A 37 -3.48 -29.42 -31.82
C ARG A 37 -3.47 -27.90 -31.63
N GLU A 38 -2.71 -27.22 -32.48
CA GLU A 38 -2.82 -25.77 -32.60
C GLU A 38 -4.23 -25.40 -33.09
N ALA A 39 -4.80 -24.35 -32.50
CA ALA A 39 -6.08 -23.81 -32.95
C ALA A 39 -5.93 -23.09 -34.31
N CYS A 40 -4.72 -22.63 -34.66
CA CYS A 40 -4.45 -22.05 -35.97
C CYS A 40 -4.58 -23.13 -37.07
N PRO A 41 -5.52 -23.00 -38.02
CA PRO A 41 -5.74 -24.03 -39.04
C PRO A 41 -4.54 -24.20 -39.98
N LEU A 42 -3.76 -23.14 -40.19
CA LEU A 42 -2.56 -23.15 -41.02
C LEU A 42 -1.32 -23.70 -40.27
N LYS A 43 -1.40 -23.90 -38.94
CA LYS A 43 -0.28 -24.32 -38.07
C LYS A 43 0.97 -23.42 -38.13
N LEU A 44 0.83 -22.20 -38.62
CA LEU A 44 1.93 -21.24 -38.75
C LEU A 44 2.18 -20.47 -37.45
N ALA A 45 1.11 -20.20 -36.69
CA ALA A 45 1.20 -19.47 -35.44
C ALA A 45 0.99 -20.42 -34.24
N PRO A 46 1.84 -20.33 -33.21
CA PRO A 46 1.62 -21.08 -31.99
C PRO A 46 0.48 -20.42 -31.19
N THR A 47 -0.63 -21.12 -31.02
CA THR A 47 -1.83 -20.62 -30.34
C THR A 47 -2.13 -21.43 -29.09
N THR A 48 -2.28 -22.74 -29.25
CA THR A 48 -2.52 -23.66 -28.14
C THR A 48 -1.23 -23.84 -27.34
N SER A 49 -0.08 -23.99 -28.02
CA SER A 49 1.20 -24.20 -27.34
C SER A 49 1.66 -23.00 -26.51
N THR A 50 1.48 -21.77 -27.00
CA THR A 50 1.78 -20.56 -26.21
C THR A 50 0.88 -20.46 -24.99
N THR A 51 -0.41 -20.73 -25.14
CA THR A 51 -1.38 -20.74 -24.01
C THR A 51 -1.01 -21.79 -22.97
N MET A 52 -0.67 -23.02 -23.39
CA MET A 52 -0.22 -24.07 -22.46
C MET A 52 1.07 -23.69 -21.73
N MET A 53 2.02 -23.05 -22.43
CA MET A 53 3.27 -22.61 -21.82
C MET A 53 3.06 -21.49 -20.81
N MET A 54 2.16 -20.54 -21.10
CA MET A 54 1.76 -19.49 -20.14
C MET A 54 1.15 -20.10 -18.89
N ALA A 55 0.16 -21.01 -19.06
CA ALA A 55 -0.49 -21.68 -17.95
C ALA A 55 0.49 -22.49 -17.09
N LEU A 56 1.46 -23.17 -17.72
CA LEU A 56 2.53 -23.87 -17.00
C LEU A 56 3.41 -22.90 -16.22
N GLY A 57 3.76 -21.76 -16.81
CA GLY A 57 4.52 -20.70 -16.15
C GLY A 57 3.81 -20.20 -14.89
N ASP A 58 2.51 -19.91 -14.99
CA ASP A 58 1.69 -19.50 -13.85
C ASP A 58 1.62 -20.59 -12.78
N ALA A 59 1.41 -21.85 -13.18
CA ALA A 59 1.38 -22.98 -12.26
C ALA A 59 2.71 -23.13 -11.49
N LEU A 60 3.85 -22.97 -12.17
CA LEU A 60 5.17 -23.00 -11.53
C LEU A 60 5.37 -21.84 -10.57
N ALA A 61 4.97 -20.62 -10.96
CA ALA A 61 5.07 -19.45 -10.11
C ALA A 61 4.23 -19.61 -8.84
N ILE A 62 2.96 -20.00 -8.97
CA ILE A 62 2.04 -20.20 -7.84
C ILE A 62 2.53 -21.34 -6.94
N SER A 63 2.94 -22.47 -7.51
CA SER A 63 3.49 -23.59 -6.73
C SER A 63 4.71 -23.17 -5.91
N LEU A 64 5.56 -22.29 -6.47
CA LEU A 64 6.72 -21.76 -5.76
C LEU A 64 6.33 -20.77 -4.66
N LEU A 65 5.34 -19.91 -4.91
CA LEU A 65 4.79 -18.98 -3.92
C LEU A 65 4.25 -19.75 -2.71
N GLU A 66 3.44 -20.79 -2.94
CA GLU A 66 2.88 -21.63 -1.87
C GLU A 66 3.97 -22.36 -1.10
N LYS A 67 4.89 -23.03 -1.82
CA LYS A 67 5.98 -23.80 -1.20
C LYS A 67 6.95 -22.94 -0.38
N ARG A 68 7.11 -21.66 -0.74
CA ARG A 68 7.93 -20.70 0.00
C ARG A 68 7.14 -19.90 1.04
N SER A 69 5.84 -20.18 1.22
CA SER A 69 4.94 -19.39 2.07
C SER A 69 5.06 -17.89 1.77
N PHE A 70 5.14 -17.55 0.49
CA PHE A 70 5.41 -16.18 0.04
C PHE A 70 4.24 -15.28 0.43
N SER A 71 4.50 -14.35 1.35
CA SER A 71 3.46 -13.49 1.91
C SER A 71 3.33 -12.17 1.17
N SER A 72 2.24 -11.45 1.42
CA SER A 72 2.06 -10.06 0.96
C SER A 72 3.20 -9.14 1.42
N GLU A 73 3.78 -9.41 2.59
CA GLU A 73 4.92 -8.66 3.11
C GLU A 73 6.20 -8.96 2.31
N ASN A 74 6.40 -10.21 1.88
CA ASN A 74 7.47 -10.54 0.93
C ASN A 74 7.23 -9.84 -0.41
N PHE A 75 5.98 -9.79 -0.89
CA PHE A 75 5.66 -9.08 -2.13
C PHE A 75 6.06 -7.60 -2.05
N LYS A 76 5.70 -6.92 -0.97
CA LYS A 76 6.09 -5.52 -0.69
C LYS A 76 7.62 -5.35 -0.66
N LYS A 77 8.33 -6.26 0.02
CA LYS A 77 9.80 -6.20 0.15
C LYS A 77 10.51 -6.31 -1.20
N PHE A 78 10.06 -7.21 -2.07
CA PHE A 78 10.71 -7.47 -3.36
C PHE A 78 10.20 -6.56 -4.49
N HIS A 79 9.05 -5.92 -4.34
CA HIS A 79 8.43 -5.07 -5.37
C HIS A 79 7.97 -3.70 -4.83
N PRO A 80 8.83 -2.93 -4.13
CA PRO A 80 8.40 -1.70 -3.45
C PRO A 80 7.93 -0.59 -4.42
N GLY A 81 8.45 -0.56 -5.65
CA GLY A 81 8.12 0.46 -6.66
C GLY A 81 6.94 0.13 -7.59
N GLY A 82 6.37 -1.07 -7.47
CA GLY A 82 5.22 -1.47 -8.30
C GLY A 82 3.88 -1.01 -7.71
N GLN A 83 2.85 -0.84 -8.54
CA GLN A 83 1.50 -0.46 -8.08
C GLN A 83 0.93 -1.40 -7.01
N LEU A 84 1.26 -2.69 -7.06
CA LEU A 84 0.86 -3.66 -6.05
C LEU A 84 1.64 -3.46 -4.74
N GLY A 85 2.94 -3.16 -4.80
CA GLY A 85 3.75 -2.87 -3.62
C GLY A 85 3.32 -1.59 -2.91
N SER A 86 2.97 -0.53 -3.66
CA SER A 86 2.44 0.71 -3.09
C SER A 86 1.08 0.50 -2.44
N LYS A 87 0.19 -0.30 -3.03
CA LYS A 87 -1.10 -0.69 -2.41
C LYS A 87 -0.95 -1.48 -1.10
N MET A 88 0.20 -2.11 -0.87
CA MET A 88 0.52 -2.85 0.35
C MET A 88 1.23 -1.99 1.41
N GLN A 89 1.44 -0.69 1.18
CA GLN A 89 1.95 0.21 2.21
C GLN A 89 0.90 0.43 3.30
N THR A 90 1.37 0.46 4.54
CA THR A 90 0.53 0.74 5.70
C THR A 90 0.53 2.24 5.99
N VAL A 91 -0.46 2.70 6.74
CA VAL A 91 -0.51 4.07 7.25
C VAL A 91 0.75 4.39 8.07
N LYS A 92 1.25 3.42 8.86
CA LYS A 92 2.49 3.57 9.64
C LYS A 92 3.68 3.95 8.76
N ASP A 93 3.74 3.48 7.52
CA ASP A 93 4.87 3.71 6.63
C ASP A 93 4.89 5.14 6.06
N LEU A 94 3.72 5.78 5.97
CA LEU A 94 3.54 7.06 5.29
C LEU A 94 3.19 8.22 6.22
N MET A 95 2.72 7.94 7.44
CA MET A 95 2.30 8.98 8.37
C MET A 95 3.48 9.81 8.90
N HIS A 96 3.23 11.10 9.09
CA HIS A 96 4.07 12.03 9.84
C HIS A 96 4.06 11.70 11.34
N LYS A 97 5.20 11.86 12.01
CA LYS A 97 5.40 11.46 13.42
C LYS A 97 6.25 12.44 14.21
N GLY A 98 6.23 12.30 15.54
CA GLY A 98 7.13 13.02 16.43
C GLY A 98 6.98 14.54 16.29
N ARG A 99 8.07 15.23 15.92
CA ARG A 99 8.10 16.70 15.80
C ARG A 99 7.25 17.25 14.65
N GLU A 100 6.85 16.42 13.70
CA GLU A 100 5.97 16.83 12.58
C GLU A 100 4.51 16.91 12.99
N MET A 101 4.14 16.31 14.14
CA MET A 101 2.76 16.24 14.60
C MET A 101 2.22 17.63 14.99
N PRO A 102 1.11 18.08 14.39
CA PRO A 102 0.47 19.34 14.76
C PRO A 102 -0.48 19.08 15.94
N LEU A 103 0.06 18.94 17.15
CA LEU A 103 -0.73 18.69 18.36
C LEU A 103 -0.63 19.86 19.34
N ILE A 104 -1.78 20.25 19.92
CA ILE A 104 -1.85 21.28 20.96
C ILE A 104 -2.86 20.91 22.04
N GLU A 105 -2.60 21.34 23.28
CA GLU A 105 -3.54 21.15 24.39
C GLU A 105 -4.77 22.06 24.26
N SER A 106 -5.93 21.56 24.70
CA SER A 106 -7.22 22.25 24.56
C SER A 106 -7.35 23.57 25.32
N ASN A 107 -6.49 23.82 26.32
CA ASN A 107 -6.46 25.03 27.13
C ASN A 107 -5.55 26.14 26.55
N LYS A 108 -4.84 25.88 25.44
CA LYS A 108 -3.97 26.87 24.80
C LYS A 108 -4.78 27.92 24.05
N LYS A 109 -4.14 29.08 23.81
CA LYS A 109 -4.73 30.20 23.08
C LYS A 109 -4.84 29.90 21.59
N MET A 110 -5.86 30.48 20.94
CA MET A 110 -6.08 30.37 19.49
C MET A 110 -4.83 30.77 18.68
N GLY A 111 -4.16 31.86 19.06
CA GLY A 111 -2.94 32.32 18.37
C GLY A 111 -1.82 31.29 18.33
N SER A 112 -1.59 30.55 19.43
CA SER A 112 -0.59 29.47 19.47
C SER A 112 -0.94 28.32 18.52
N MET A 113 -2.23 28.01 18.39
CA MET A 113 -2.70 26.99 17.44
C MET A 113 -2.50 27.44 15.99
N LEU A 114 -2.76 28.70 15.65
CA LEU A 114 -2.55 29.25 14.31
C LEU A 114 -1.07 29.23 13.88
N ILE A 115 -0.17 29.57 14.80
CA ILE A 115 1.28 29.47 14.58
C ILE A 115 1.65 28.00 14.32
N LEU A 116 1.21 27.08 15.17
CA LEU A 116 1.48 25.65 15.00
C LEU A 116 0.96 25.10 13.66
N MET A 117 -0.25 25.48 13.27
CA MET A 117 -0.84 25.06 11.99
C MET A 117 0.03 25.50 10.80
N THR A 118 0.52 26.75 10.85
CA THR A 118 1.39 27.33 9.84
C THR A 118 2.76 26.66 9.80
N GLU A 119 3.35 26.39 10.97
CA GLU A 119 4.66 25.71 11.09
C GLU A 119 4.63 24.31 10.51
N LYS A 120 3.57 23.53 10.78
CA LYS A 120 3.51 22.12 10.36
C LYS A 120 3.04 21.93 8.92
N ARG A 121 2.36 22.91 8.32
CA ARG A 121 1.92 22.90 6.90
C ARG A 121 1.10 21.66 6.49
N LEU A 122 0.39 21.07 7.45
CA LEU A 122 -0.50 19.92 7.22
C LEU A 122 -1.98 20.33 7.08
N GLY A 123 -2.29 21.62 7.24
CA GLY A 123 -3.66 22.16 7.14
C GLY A 123 -4.61 21.67 8.23
N CYS A 124 -4.09 21.06 9.30
CA CYS A 124 -4.85 20.63 10.46
C CYS A 124 -4.02 20.67 11.75
N VAL A 125 -4.69 20.78 12.89
CA VAL A 125 -4.13 20.64 14.24
C VAL A 125 -5.03 19.73 15.07
N GLY A 126 -4.44 18.73 15.70
CA GLY A 126 -5.09 17.83 16.64
C GLY A 126 -5.10 18.42 18.04
N ILE A 127 -6.25 18.40 18.67
CA ILE A 127 -6.46 18.93 20.01
C ILE A 127 -6.41 17.77 21.00
N VAL A 128 -5.53 17.86 21.98
CA VAL A 128 -5.36 16.84 23.02
C VAL A 128 -5.78 17.33 24.39
N ASN A 129 -6.24 16.40 25.23
CA ASN A 129 -6.47 16.66 26.65
C ASN A 129 -5.19 16.41 27.48
N GLN A 130 -5.27 16.61 28.80
CA GLN A 130 -4.16 16.37 29.73
C GLN A 130 -3.63 14.92 29.73
N LYS A 131 -4.45 13.95 29.33
CA LYS A 131 -4.07 12.54 29.17
C LYS A 131 -3.44 12.23 27.80
N LYS A 132 -3.16 13.26 26.99
CA LYS A 132 -2.68 13.17 25.60
C LYS A 132 -3.64 12.45 24.64
N SER A 133 -4.91 12.28 25.01
CA SER A 133 -5.92 11.74 24.10
C SER A 133 -6.39 12.81 23.13
N LEU A 134 -6.54 12.45 21.85
CA LEU A 134 -7.12 13.28 20.81
C LEU A 134 -8.62 13.48 21.09
N ILE A 135 -9.03 14.71 21.32
CA ILE A 135 -10.42 15.09 21.64
C ILE A 135 -11.07 15.95 20.54
N GLY A 136 -10.29 16.39 19.56
CA GLY A 136 -10.80 17.13 18.42
C GLY A 136 -9.73 17.44 17.39
N VAL A 137 -10.15 17.97 16.25
CA VAL A 137 -9.27 18.46 15.18
C VAL A 137 -9.81 19.80 14.70
N VAL A 138 -8.91 20.73 14.39
CA VAL A 138 -9.20 21.97 13.66
C VAL A 138 -8.49 21.90 12.31
N THR A 139 -9.20 22.20 11.24
CA THR A 139 -8.66 22.27 9.86
C THR A 139 -8.67 23.70 9.32
N ASP A 140 -7.96 23.95 8.23
CA ASP A 140 -8.06 25.23 7.48
C ASP A 140 -9.51 25.56 7.10
N GLY A 141 -10.31 24.54 6.78
CA GLY A 141 -11.73 24.70 6.49
C GLY A 141 -12.55 25.12 7.72
N ASP A 142 -12.19 24.69 8.92
CA ASP A 142 -12.81 25.15 10.17
C ASP A 142 -12.42 26.59 10.48
N LEU A 143 -11.15 26.94 10.30
CA LEU A 143 -10.66 28.31 10.44
C LEU A 143 -11.38 29.26 9.48
N ARG A 144 -11.44 28.92 8.19
CA ARG A 144 -12.11 29.73 7.18
C ARG A 144 -13.58 29.96 7.53
N ARG A 145 -14.30 28.94 8.03
CA ARG A 145 -15.71 29.05 8.43
C ARG A 145 -15.93 29.87 9.70
N ASN A 146 -14.92 29.97 10.56
CA ASN A 146 -15.00 30.70 11.83
C ASN A 146 -14.29 32.06 11.80
N MET A 147 -13.70 32.44 10.65
CA MET A 147 -12.92 33.65 10.49
C MET A 147 -13.80 34.88 10.67
N ASN A 148 -13.57 35.59 11.77
CA ASN A 148 -14.21 36.86 12.08
C ASN A 148 -13.26 37.72 12.94
N LYS A 149 -13.63 38.98 13.21
CA LYS A 149 -12.79 39.91 13.97
C LYS A 149 -12.38 39.38 15.37
N ASN A 150 -13.15 38.46 15.94
CA ASN A 150 -12.97 37.97 17.31
C ASN A 150 -12.43 36.52 17.35
N LEU A 151 -11.91 35.98 16.24
CA LEU A 151 -11.42 34.59 16.19
C LEU A 151 -10.38 34.31 17.27
N LEU A 152 -9.48 35.27 17.53
CA LEU A 152 -8.42 35.15 18.53
C LEU A 152 -8.94 35.06 19.97
N GLU A 153 -10.15 35.54 20.23
CA GLU A 153 -10.80 35.54 21.55
C GLU A 153 -11.57 34.23 21.82
N LYS A 154 -11.92 33.48 20.77
CA LYS A 154 -12.64 32.20 20.89
C LYS A 154 -11.75 31.11 21.51
N LYS A 155 -12.38 30.15 22.19
CA LYS A 155 -11.68 28.95 22.64
C LYS A 155 -11.54 27.97 21.47
N ILE A 156 -10.46 27.20 21.47
CA ILE A 156 -10.23 26.14 20.48
C ILE A 156 -11.39 25.13 20.48
N SER A 157 -11.95 24.84 21.66
CA SER A 157 -13.09 23.95 21.85
C SER A 157 -14.36 24.35 21.09
N ASP A 158 -14.47 25.63 20.72
CA ASP A 158 -15.67 26.21 20.13
C ASP A 158 -15.67 26.04 18.60
N ILE A 159 -14.49 25.85 18.00
CA ILE A 159 -14.33 25.71 16.55
C ILE A 159 -13.90 24.30 16.13
N MET A 160 -13.39 23.49 17.06
CA MET A 160 -12.88 22.15 16.74
C MET A 160 -14.01 21.18 16.38
N ASN A 161 -13.73 20.28 15.45
CA ASN A 161 -14.53 19.08 15.26
C ASN A 161 -14.23 18.08 16.39
N LYS A 162 -15.20 17.88 17.28
CA LYS A 162 -15.09 16.99 18.46
C LYS A 162 -15.19 15.50 18.13
N LYS A 163 -15.51 15.14 16.88
CA LYS A 163 -15.60 13.75 16.41
C LYS A 163 -14.68 13.54 15.21
N PRO A 164 -13.36 13.71 15.39
CA PRO A 164 -12.42 13.54 14.29
C PRO A 164 -12.46 12.11 13.76
N LYS A 165 -12.29 11.96 12.44
CA LYS A 165 -12.04 10.65 11.85
C LYS A 165 -10.60 10.27 12.14
N VAL A 166 -10.40 9.01 12.49
CA VAL A 166 -9.09 8.45 12.84
C VAL A 166 -8.92 7.09 12.19
N ILE A 167 -7.68 6.63 12.09
CA ILE A 167 -7.33 5.31 11.58
C ILE A 167 -6.23 4.68 12.43
N SER A 168 -6.11 3.35 12.41
CA SER A 168 -4.99 2.67 13.05
C SER A 168 -3.77 2.67 12.11
N GLN A 169 -2.57 2.64 12.69
CA GLN A 169 -1.32 2.66 11.93
C GLN A 169 -1.10 1.35 11.12
N GLU A 170 -1.74 0.26 11.56
CA GLU A 170 -1.65 -1.07 10.95
C GLU A 170 -2.51 -1.20 9.67
N LYS A 171 -3.41 -0.26 9.43
CA LYS A 171 -4.27 -0.25 8.24
C LYS A 171 -3.51 0.06 6.96
N LEU A 172 -4.02 -0.40 5.82
CA LEU A 172 -3.43 -0.07 4.53
C LEU A 172 -3.64 1.41 4.20
N ALA A 173 -2.67 2.00 3.51
CA ALA A 173 -2.72 3.38 3.05
C ALA A 173 -3.89 3.63 2.07
N VAL A 174 -4.28 2.61 1.29
CA VAL A 174 -5.49 2.63 0.44
C VAL A 174 -6.76 2.77 1.29
N GLU A 175 -6.83 2.11 2.45
CA GLU A 175 -7.98 2.27 3.37
C GLU A 175 -8.06 3.69 3.93
N ALA A 176 -6.90 4.33 4.19
CA ALA A 176 -6.86 5.74 4.57
C ALA A 176 -7.41 6.65 3.47
N LEU A 177 -6.99 6.45 2.22
CA LEU A 177 -7.51 7.21 1.07
C LEU A 177 -9.03 7.05 0.92
N ASN A 178 -9.53 5.81 1.04
CA ASN A 178 -10.96 5.53 0.97
C ASN A 178 -11.74 6.26 2.07
N LEU A 179 -11.22 6.28 3.29
CA LEU A 179 -11.85 7.01 4.40
C LEU A 179 -11.84 8.52 4.17
N MET A 180 -10.73 9.05 3.66
CA MET A 180 -10.59 10.45 3.26
C MET A 180 -11.61 10.85 2.21
N ASN A 181 -11.72 10.08 1.12
CA ASN A 181 -12.68 10.32 0.04
C ASN A 181 -14.13 10.23 0.53
N LYS A 182 -14.45 9.18 1.30
CA LYS A 182 -15.80 8.97 1.86
C LYS A 182 -16.27 10.15 2.72
N HIS A 183 -15.36 10.73 3.51
CA HIS A 183 -15.68 11.83 4.42
C HIS A 183 -15.32 13.21 3.86
N LYS A 184 -14.80 13.28 2.62
CA LYS A 184 -14.33 14.52 1.96
C LYS A 184 -13.34 15.30 2.83
N ILE A 185 -12.39 14.59 3.43
CA ILE A 185 -11.30 15.14 4.25
C ILE A 185 -9.95 14.85 3.59
N THR A 186 -8.96 15.70 3.81
CA THR A 186 -7.61 15.57 3.22
C THR A 186 -6.55 15.13 4.23
N GLN A 187 -6.89 15.12 5.51
CA GLN A 187 -6.01 14.69 6.60
C GLN A 187 -6.72 13.69 7.50
N LEU A 188 -5.93 12.79 8.09
CA LEU A 188 -6.44 11.78 9.00
C LEU A 188 -5.43 11.56 10.13
N PHE A 189 -5.89 11.70 11.36
CA PHE A 189 -5.05 11.36 12.51
C PHE A 189 -5.00 9.85 12.68
N VAL A 190 -3.80 9.37 12.99
CA VAL A 190 -3.53 7.97 13.27
C VAL A 190 -3.48 7.82 14.78
N THR A 191 -4.34 6.97 15.34
CA THR A 191 -4.42 6.80 16.80
C THR A 191 -4.22 5.35 17.21
N ASN A 192 -3.57 5.16 18.36
CA ASN A 192 -3.68 3.92 19.12
C ASN A 192 -4.69 4.17 20.25
N ARG A 193 -5.87 3.54 20.14
CA ARG A 193 -7.06 3.92 20.93
C ARG A 193 -7.35 5.41 20.73
N SER A 194 -7.17 6.23 21.77
CA SER A 194 -7.38 7.68 21.71
C SER A 194 -6.08 8.48 21.62
N ILE A 195 -4.92 7.84 21.69
CA ILE A 195 -3.62 8.55 21.69
C ILE A 195 -3.17 8.76 20.23
N PRO A 196 -2.92 10.00 19.78
CA PRO A 196 -2.42 10.26 18.44
C PRO A 196 -0.97 9.79 18.30
N MET A 197 -0.73 8.91 17.33
CA MET A 197 0.57 8.33 16.99
C MET A 197 1.17 8.93 15.72
N GLY A 198 0.33 9.49 14.86
CA GLY A 198 0.72 10.06 13.58
C GLY A 198 -0.39 10.87 12.92
N VAL A 199 -0.09 11.49 11.79
CA VAL A 199 -1.07 12.11 10.90
C VAL A 199 -0.65 11.85 9.47
N ILE A 200 -1.61 11.57 8.59
CA ILE A 200 -1.36 11.33 7.18
C ILE A 200 -2.16 12.32 6.34
N HIS A 201 -1.51 12.91 5.34
CA HIS A 201 -2.10 13.82 4.38
C HIS A 201 -2.35 13.09 3.06
N ILE A 202 -3.39 13.50 2.32
CA ILE A 202 -3.75 12.89 1.03
C ILE A 202 -2.60 12.96 0.00
N HIS A 203 -1.75 13.99 0.10
CA HIS A 203 -0.58 14.15 -0.77
C HIS A 203 0.52 13.14 -0.49
N ASP A 204 0.62 12.60 0.73
CA ASP A 204 1.57 11.53 1.06
C ASP A 204 1.21 10.26 0.30
N LEU A 205 -0.10 10.00 0.16
CA LEU A 205 -0.66 8.87 -0.59
C LEU A 205 -0.41 9.04 -2.10
N TYR A 206 -0.69 10.23 -2.64
CA TYR A 206 -0.47 10.50 -4.06
C TYR A 206 1.00 10.41 -4.49
N ARG A 207 1.93 10.82 -3.63
CA ARG A 207 3.38 10.75 -3.90
C ARG A 207 3.88 9.32 -4.10
N VAL A 208 3.27 8.35 -3.43
CA VAL A 208 3.61 6.92 -3.55
C VAL A 208 2.73 6.18 -4.56
N GLY A 209 1.93 6.91 -5.35
CA GLY A 209 1.11 6.34 -6.42
C GLY A 209 -0.18 5.67 -5.94
N ILE A 210 -0.62 5.92 -4.71
CA ILE A 210 -1.93 5.50 -4.22
C ILE A 210 -2.94 6.58 -4.62
N LYS A 211 -3.84 6.27 -5.56
CA LYS A 211 -4.82 7.19 -6.16
C LYS A 211 -6.20 6.55 -6.21
#